data_AF-A0A9P4X064-F1
#
_entry.id   AF-A0A9P4X064-F1
#
_cell.length_a   1.000
_cell.length_b   1.000
_cell.length_c   1.000
_cell.angle_alpha   90.00
_cell.angle_beta   90.00
_cell.angle_gamma   90.00
#
_symmetry.space_group_name_H-M   'P 1'
#
loop_
_entity.id
_entity.type
_entity.pdbx_description
1 polymer ?
#
loop_
_entity_poly.entity_id
_entity_poly.type
_entity_poly.pdbx_seq_one_letter_code
_entity_poly.pdbx_strand_id
1 'polypeptide(L)'
;MASEQSPLFAKHAAIGEYVPAGPDDKRSPCPMINSLANHGYLPRNGRNVLAHEMKAALAEAGISRALGIIFVNTVYNVHQTKDEKSRAGFFSRLFTTLSDPWTLLSSFGMRRPDQKDKTGRPILDLDQLALPGAVEHDISLTRRDYAQKEGNLMRQDDLVDGLLAASTDRRSITREQLAIFRRHRIETQREENPDLTYGPLQHELGCGEIALILGIFGDGKSAPYEYVKPFLREERLPVQEGWKKRWWWTLGLVEVKIIATKVNSLIGMQVK
;
A
#
# COMPACT_ATOMS: atom_id res chain seq x y z
N MET A 1 4.09 19.80 -25.60
CA MET A 1 3.14 20.74 -24.99
C MET A 1 1.91 19.96 -24.57
N ALA A 2 1.70 19.78 -23.27
CA ALA A 2 0.42 19.36 -22.66
C ALA A 2 0.50 19.73 -21.16
N SER A 3 0.74 21.01 -20.91
CA SER A 3 0.50 21.67 -19.62
C SER A 3 -0.90 22.28 -19.71
N GLU A 4 -1.69 22.21 -18.63
CA GLU A 4 -3.11 22.59 -18.50
C GLU A 4 -4.13 21.50 -18.84
N GLN A 5 -4.25 20.46 -17.99
CA GLN A 5 -5.48 19.67 -17.87
C GLN A 5 -5.41 18.71 -16.67
N SER A 6 -5.71 19.22 -15.46
CA SER A 6 -6.66 18.47 -14.63
C SER A 6 -8.00 19.11 -14.95
N PRO A 7 -8.85 18.51 -15.81
CA PRO A 7 -10.04 19.18 -16.32
C PRO A 7 -10.92 19.65 -15.15
N LEU A 8 -11.58 20.80 -15.29
CA LEU A 8 -12.56 21.32 -14.31
C LEU A 8 -13.55 20.24 -13.83
N PHE A 9 -13.87 19.27 -14.70
CA PHE A 9 -14.68 18.10 -14.39
C PHE A 9 -14.13 17.25 -13.22
N ALA A 10 -12.81 17.07 -13.11
CA ALA A 10 -12.20 16.30 -12.02
C ALA A 10 -12.54 16.86 -10.63
N LYS A 11 -12.64 18.19 -10.50
CA LYS A 11 -12.98 18.86 -9.24
C LYS A 11 -14.46 18.73 -8.87
N HIS A 12 -15.34 18.50 -9.85
CA HIS A 12 -16.79 18.45 -9.66
C HIS A 12 -17.38 17.05 -9.78
N ALA A 13 -16.56 16.05 -10.14
CA ALA A 13 -16.96 14.64 -10.19
C ALA A 13 -17.46 14.17 -8.82
N ALA A 14 -18.53 13.38 -8.83
CA ALA A 14 -19.16 12.90 -7.60
C ALA A 14 -18.20 11.99 -6.80
N ILE A 15 -18.42 11.89 -5.49
CA ILE A 15 -17.70 10.89 -4.67
C ILE A 15 -18.11 9.49 -5.17
N GLY A 16 -17.12 8.63 -5.41
CA GLY A 16 -17.28 7.31 -6.00
C GLY A 16 -17.07 7.27 -7.51
N GLU A 17 -17.12 8.41 -8.21
CA GLU A 17 -16.82 8.50 -9.64
C GLU A 17 -15.30 8.47 -9.86
N TYR A 18 -14.85 7.58 -10.75
CA TYR A 18 -13.43 7.46 -11.08
C TYR A 18 -12.96 8.63 -11.95
N VAL A 19 -11.87 9.26 -11.54
CA VAL A 19 -11.12 10.24 -12.32
C VAL A 19 -9.62 9.94 -12.13
N PRO A 20 -8.85 9.73 -13.21
CA PRO A 20 -7.41 9.50 -13.10
C PRO A 20 -6.69 10.72 -12.51
N ALA A 21 -5.54 10.47 -11.87
CA ALA A 21 -4.69 11.53 -11.33
C ALA A 21 -4.18 12.45 -12.46
N GLY A 22 -4.26 13.76 -12.26
CA GLY A 22 -3.59 14.74 -13.11
C GLY A 22 -2.08 14.83 -12.82
N PRO A 23 -1.30 15.49 -13.69
CA PRO A 23 0.16 15.62 -13.53
C PRO A 23 0.60 16.25 -12.20
N ASP A 24 -0.21 17.16 -11.66
CA ASP A 24 0.08 17.86 -10.41
C ASP A 24 -0.51 17.16 -9.18
N ASP A 25 -1.27 16.07 -9.34
CA ASP A 25 -1.90 15.39 -8.22
C ASP A 25 -0.90 14.45 -7.53
N LYS A 26 -0.86 14.49 -6.20
CA LYS A 26 0.02 13.61 -5.45
C LYS A 26 -0.58 12.23 -5.31
N ARG A 27 0.24 11.21 -5.50
CA ARG A 27 -0.11 9.79 -5.30
C ARG A 27 0.91 9.15 -4.38
N SER A 28 0.62 7.93 -3.96
CA SER A 28 1.36 7.12 -3.00
C SER A 28 1.91 5.84 -3.66
N PRO A 29 2.80 5.08 -3.00
CA PRO A 29 3.16 3.74 -3.48
C PRO A 29 2.02 2.72 -3.30
N CYS A 30 0.95 3.07 -2.56
CA CYS A 30 -0.17 2.18 -2.28
C CYS A 30 -1.29 2.32 -3.35
N PRO A 31 -1.56 1.28 -4.16
CA PRO A 31 -2.61 1.35 -5.18
C PRO A 31 -4.01 1.54 -4.60
N MET A 32 -4.27 1.06 -3.38
CA MET A 32 -5.56 1.28 -2.71
C MET A 32 -5.79 2.73 -2.32
N ILE A 33 -4.80 3.39 -1.70
CA ILE A 33 -4.90 4.81 -1.34
C ILE A 33 -5.05 5.67 -2.58
N ASN A 34 -4.33 5.34 -3.65
CA ASN A 34 -4.46 6.02 -4.94
C ASN A 34 -5.85 5.84 -5.55
N SER A 35 -6.40 4.62 -5.48
CA SER A 35 -7.78 4.35 -5.92
C SER A 35 -8.79 5.18 -5.14
N LEU A 36 -8.65 5.26 -3.81
CA LEU A 36 -9.55 6.06 -2.99
C LEU A 36 -9.47 7.56 -3.33
N ALA A 37 -8.29 8.08 -3.66
CA ALA A 37 -8.14 9.45 -4.17
C ALA A 37 -8.72 9.62 -5.58
N ASN A 38 -8.49 8.67 -6.49
CA ASN A 38 -9.05 8.68 -7.85
C ASN A 38 -10.58 8.56 -7.87
N HIS A 39 -11.21 8.07 -6.79
CA HIS A 39 -12.67 8.05 -6.63
C HIS A 39 -13.20 9.21 -5.77
N GLY A 40 -12.34 10.10 -5.26
CA GLY A 40 -12.75 11.24 -4.45
C GLY A 40 -13.17 10.90 -3.01
N TYR A 41 -12.91 9.68 -2.53
CA TYR A 41 -13.05 9.33 -1.11
C TYR A 41 -11.95 9.98 -0.25
N LEU A 42 -10.82 10.30 -0.88
CA LEU A 42 -9.77 11.19 -0.38
C LEU A 42 -9.72 12.44 -1.27
N PRO A 43 -9.09 13.54 -0.82
CA PRO A 43 -8.78 14.66 -1.69
C PRO A 43 -8.10 14.18 -2.99
N ARG A 44 -8.74 14.43 -4.15
CA ARG A 44 -8.28 13.94 -5.47
C ARG A 44 -6.87 14.42 -5.82
N ASN A 45 -6.48 15.57 -5.30
CA ASN A 45 -5.14 16.14 -5.46
C ASN A 45 -4.07 15.51 -4.56
N GLY A 46 -4.46 14.58 -3.67
CA GLY A 46 -3.59 13.86 -2.75
C GLY A 46 -2.89 14.72 -1.69
N ARG A 47 -3.42 15.91 -1.39
CA ARG A 47 -2.83 16.86 -0.45
C ARG A 47 -3.69 17.08 0.77
N ASN A 48 -3.05 17.43 1.88
CA ASN A 48 -3.71 17.85 3.13
C ASN A 48 -4.75 16.84 3.65
N VAL A 49 -4.51 15.55 3.47
CA VAL A 49 -5.43 14.49 3.86
C VAL A 49 -5.48 14.39 5.38
N LEU A 50 -6.68 14.41 5.96
CA LEU A 50 -6.89 14.27 7.41
C LEU A 50 -6.97 12.79 7.80
N ALA A 51 -6.49 12.46 9.01
CA ALA A 51 -6.50 11.09 9.51
C ALA A 51 -7.90 10.46 9.54
N HIS A 52 -8.95 11.25 9.84
CA HIS A 52 -10.31 10.73 9.83
C HIS A 52 -10.87 10.51 8.42
N GLU A 53 -10.47 11.31 7.44
CA GLU A 53 -10.80 11.10 6.03
C GLU A 53 -10.16 9.80 5.54
N MET A 54 -8.89 9.57 5.88
CA MET A 54 -8.21 8.31 5.52
C MET A 54 -8.89 7.09 6.16
N LYS A 55 -9.29 7.16 7.44
CA LYS A 55 -10.07 6.07 8.08
C LYS A 55 -11.41 5.83 7.38
N ALA A 56 -12.12 6.90 7.01
CA ALA A 56 -13.40 6.78 6.31
C ALA A 56 -13.22 6.18 4.91
N ALA A 57 -12.21 6.61 4.16
CA ALA A 57 -11.90 6.09 2.84
C ALA A 57 -11.51 4.60 2.87
N LEU A 58 -10.71 4.15 3.84
CA LEU A 58 -10.39 2.72 3.99
C LEU A 58 -11.64 1.87 4.25
N ALA A 59 -12.66 2.40 4.92
CA ALA A 59 -13.94 1.71 5.11
C ALA A 59 -14.71 1.52 3.78
N GLU A 60 -14.52 2.40 2.80
CA GLU A 60 -15.07 2.25 1.45
C GLU A 60 -14.41 1.10 0.67
N ALA A 61 -13.16 0.75 1.02
CA ALA A 61 -12.49 -0.47 0.55
C ALA A 61 -12.90 -1.74 1.33
N GLY A 62 -13.83 -1.66 2.27
CA GLY A 62 -14.27 -2.79 3.09
C GLY A 62 -13.32 -3.16 4.24
N ILE A 63 -12.39 -2.27 4.59
CA ILE A 63 -11.46 -2.47 5.71
C ILE A 63 -12.16 -2.15 7.04
N SER A 64 -11.99 -3.02 8.04
CA SER A 64 -12.55 -2.82 9.37
C SER A 64 -12.05 -1.55 10.04
N ARG A 65 -12.85 -0.94 10.92
CA ARG A 65 -12.45 0.25 11.69
C ARG A 65 -11.16 0.03 12.48
N ALA A 66 -11.04 -1.13 13.15
CA ALA A 66 -9.86 -1.46 13.94
C ALA A 66 -8.60 -1.55 13.09
N LEU A 67 -8.67 -2.26 11.95
CA LEU A 67 -7.53 -2.35 11.02
C LEU A 67 -7.18 -0.99 10.40
N GLY A 68 -8.20 -0.20 10.02
CA GLY A 68 -8.00 1.15 9.50
C GLY A 68 -7.34 2.09 10.51
N ILE A 69 -7.69 2.00 11.81
CA ILE A 69 -7.02 2.77 12.87
C ILE A 69 -5.54 2.41 12.96
N ILE A 70 -5.20 1.12 12.86
CA ILE A 70 -3.79 0.67 12.90
C ILE A 70 -3.01 1.31 11.74
N PHE A 71 -3.50 1.17 10.50
CA PHE A 71 -2.82 1.74 9.33
C PHE A 71 -2.68 3.26 9.45
N VAL A 72 -3.77 3.96 9.81
CA VAL A 72 -3.76 5.42 9.85
C VAL A 72 -2.89 5.96 10.98
N ASN A 73 -2.89 5.34 12.16
CA ASN A 73 -2.02 5.79 13.24
C ASN A 73 -0.54 5.70 12.84
N THR A 74 -0.14 4.60 12.20
CA THR A 74 1.20 4.45 11.63
C THR A 74 1.50 5.52 10.58
N VAL A 75 0.58 5.79 9.65
CA VAL A 75 0.77 6.81 8.61
C VAL A 75 0.94 8.22 9.18
N TYR A 76 0.18 8.57 10.23
CA TYR A 76 0.13 9.93 10.77
C TYR A 76 1.15 10.22 11.89
N ASN A 77 1.91 9.20 12.31
CA ASN A 77 3.11 9.40 13.12
C ASN A 77 4.11 10.30 12.38
N VAL A 78 4.85 11.10 13.14
CA VAL A 78 5.87 12.01 12.58
C VAL A 78 7.01 11.17 12.01
N HIS A 79 7.38 11.46 10.77
CA HIS A 79 8.51 10.86 10.11
C HIS A 79 9.81 11.23 10.83
N GLN A 80 10.61 10.21 11.15
CA GLN A 80 11.93 10.36 11.73
C GLN A 80 12.99 9.89 10.74
N THR A 81 14.02 10.69 10.56
CA THR A 81 15.21 10.35 9.77
C THR A 81 16.00 9.20 10.42
N LYS A 82 16.88 8.57 9.64
CA LYS A 82 17.76 7.49 10.14
C LYS A 82 18.62 7.95 11.32
N ASP A 83 19.10 9.19 11.32
CA ASP A 83 19.92 9.78 12.38
C ASP A 83 19.13 10.03 13.67
N GLU A 84 17.85 10.41 13.56
CA GLU A 84 16.97 10.56 14.73
C GLU A 84 16.65 9.21 15.37
N LYS A 85 16.39 8.18 14.55
CA LYS A 85 16.15 6.81 15.05
C LYS A 85 17.38 6.22 15.73
N SER A 86 18.59 6.46 15.21
CA SER A 86 19.84 5.94 15.80
C SER A 86 20.11 6.52 17.20
N ARG A 87 19.82 7.81 17.40
CA ARG A 87 19.94 8.50 18.70
C ARG A 87 18.93 7.98 19.73
N ALA A 88 17.69 7.70 19.30
CA ALA A 88 16.66 7.12 20.17
C ALA A 88 16.96 5.65 20.54
N GLY A 89 17.55 4.89 19.61
CA GLY A 89 17.86 3.46 19.78
C GLY A 89 18.93 3.13 20.82
N PHE A 90 19.84 4.06 21.14
CA PHE A 90 20.85 3.84 22.19
C PHE A 90 20.21 3.63 23.57
N PHE A 91 19.11 4.34 23.87
CA PHE A 91 18.41 4.25 25.15
C PHE A 91 17.32 3.16 25.18
N SER A 92 16.79 2.75 24.02
CA SER A 92 15.72 1.74 23.90
C SER A 92 16.22 0.29 23.86
N ARG A 93 17.51 0.07 23.58
CA ARG A 93 18.16 -1.26 23.50
C ARG A 93 18.19 -2.04 24.82
N LEU A 94 17.83 -1.42 25.94
CA LEU A 94 17.78 -2.09 27.25
C LEU A 94 16.50 -2.92 27.48
N PHE A 95 15.46 -2.82 26.63
CA PHE A 95 14.12 -3.38 26.92
C PHE A 95 13.38 -4.05 25.74
N THR A 96 14.03 -4.49 24.67
CA THR A 96 13.34 -5.07 23.49
C THR A 96 13.86 -6.46 23.10
N THR A 97 13.59 -7.44 23.95
CA THR A 97 13.66 -8.86 23.61
C THR A 97 12.27 -9.47 23.82
N LEU A 98 11.72 -10.07 22.76
CA LEU A 98 10.35 -10.62 22.57
C LEU A 98 9.38 -9.64 21.88
N SER A 99 9.55 -9.41 20.58
CA SER A 99 8.71 -8.47 19.81
C SER A 99 7.72 -9.17 18.87
N ASP A 100 6.43 -8.95 19.16
CA ASP A 100 5.32 -8.99 18.21
C ASP A 100 5.63 -8.01 17.06
N PRO A 101 5.64 -8.42 15.77
CA PRO A 101 5.92 -7.52 14.63
C PRO A 101 5.03 -6.26 14.55
N TRP A 102 3.98 -6.17 15.37
CA TRP A 102 3.04 -5.07 15.46
C TRP A 102 3.62 -3.88 16.26
N THR A 103 4.59 -4.13 17.16
CA THR A 103 5.43 -3.07 17.75
C THR A 103 6.38 -2.40 16.75
N LEU A 104 6.62 -3.02 15.59
CA LEU A 104 7.42 -2.40 14.52
C LEU A 104 6.60 -1.38 13.73
N LEU A 105 5.28 -1.59 13.57
CA LEU A 105 4.42 -0.63 12.86
C LEU A 105 4.27 0.72 13.57
N SER A 106 4.36 0.75 14.90
CA SER A 106 4.33 2.00 15.67
C SER A 106 5.64 2.79 15.59
N SER A 107 6.73 2.17 15.15
CA SER A 107 8.03 2.83 14.93
C SER A 107 8.13 3.57 13.59
N PHE A 108 7.15 3.36 12.70
CA PHE A 108 7.06 4.09 11.45
C PHE A 108 6.28 5.39 11.63
N GLY A 109 6.63 6.36 10.79
CA GLY A 109 5.92 7.62 10.61
C GLY A 109 6.21 8.18 9.23
N MET A 110 5.19 8.77 8.61
CA MET A 110 5.26 9.27 7.23
C MET A 110 4.95 10.76 7.18
N ARG A 111 4.21 11.28 8.15
CA ARG A 111 3.85 12.69 8.20
C ARG A 111 5.07 13.54 8.51
N ARG A 112 5.37 14.50 7.65
CA ARG A 112 6.44 15.47 7.90
C ARG A 112 6.18 16.26 9.21
N PRO A 113 7.24 16.72 9.90
CA PRO A 113 7.10 17.57 11.08
C PRO A 113 6.20 18.77 10.82
N ASP A 114 5.45 19.18 11.85
CA ASP A 114 4.57 20.37 11.86
C ASP A 114 3.49 20.46 10.79
N GLN A 115 3.25 19.39 10.03
CA GLN A 115 2.20 19.36 9.03
C GLN A 115 0.81 19.25 9.69
N LYS A 116 0.11 20.38 9.76
CA LYS A 116 -1.21 20.55 10.37
C LYS A 116 -2.11 21.45 9.51
N ASP A 117 -3.42 21.25 9.62
CA ASP A 117 -4.40 22.17 9.02
C ASP A 117 -4.54 23.46 9.83
N LYS A 118 -5.41 24.37 9.36
CA LYS A 118 -5.69 25.66 10.02
C LYS A 118 -6.23 25.52 11.46
N THR A 119 -6.71 24.35 11.84
CA THR A 119 -7.25 24.04 13.18
C THR A 119 -6.27 23.24 14.04
N GLY A 120 -5.05 23.01 13.55
CA GLY A 120 -4.02 22.25 14.23
C GLY A 120 -4.14 20.72 14.10
N ARG A 121 -5.07 20.21 13.29
CA ARG A 121 -5.24 18.76 13.06
C ARG A 121 -4.13 18.24 12.14
N PRO A 122 -3.58 17.04 12.38
CA PRO A 122 -2.52 16.50 11.54
C PRO A 122 -3.04 16.18 10.15
N ILE A 123 -2.30 16.61 9.13
CA ILE A 123 -2.56 16.33 7.71
C ILE A 123 -1.32 15.74 7.05
N LEU A 124 -1.51 15.00 5.97
CA LEU A 124 -0.43 14.37 5.20
C LEU A 124 -0.71 14.49 3.70
N ASP A 125 0.35 14.59 2.91
CA ASP A 125 0.27 14.43 1.45
C ASP A 125 0.61 12.98 1.07
N LEU A 126 -0.07 12.44 0.06
CA LEU A 126 0.00 11.01 -0.27
C LEU A 126 1.40 10.54 -0.72
N ASP A 127 2.22 11.43 -1.29
CA ASP A 127 3.59 11.13 -1.71
C ASP A 127 4.51 10.81 -0.52
N GLN A 128 4.14 11.22 0.69
CA GLN A 128 4.91 10.96 1.90
C GLN A 128 4.91 9.49 2.31
N LEU A 129 3.98 8.68 1.79
CA LEU A 129 3.97 7.24 2.04
C LEU A 129 5.18 6.54 1.40
N ALA A 130 5.87 7.16 0.43
CA ALA A 130 7.10 6.65 -0.18
C ALA A 130 8.39 7.13 0.48
N LEU A 131 8.32 7.89 1.60
CA LEU A 131 9.52 8.41 2.25
C LEU A 131 10.44 7.26 2.74
N PRO A 132 11.78 7.41 2.62
CA PRO A 132 12.70 6.39 3.09
C PRO A 132 12.55 6.10 4.59
N GLY A 133 12.41 4.84 4.99
CA GLY A 133 12.19 4.47 6.40
C GLY A 133 10.76 4.67 6.90
N ALA A 134 9.81 4.89 5.97
CA ALA A 134 8.39 4.64 6.14
C ALA A 134 8.06 3.13 6.03
N VAL A 135 6.78 2.80 5.82
CA VAL A 135 6.29 1.43 5.55
C VAL A 135 6.67 0.97 4.15
N GLU A 136 6.93 1.90 3.22
CA GLU A 136 7.45 1.56 1.89
C GLU A 136 8.73 0.72 2.04
N HIS A 137 8.81 -0.33 1.21
CA HIS A 137 9.89 -1.28 1.25
C HIS A 137 10.20 -1.87 -0.13
N ASP A 138 11.44 -2.33 -0.25
CA ASP A 138 11.95 -3.03 -1.42
C ASP A 138 11.15 -4.32 -1.73
N ILE A 139 11.32 -4.77 -2.97
CA ILE A 139 10.67 -5.92 -3.59
C ILE A 139 9.15 -5.72 -3.74
N SER A 140 8.66 -4.47 -3.66
CA SER A 140 7.25 -4.09 -3.88
C SER A 140 6.64 -4.79 -5.11
N LEU A 141 5.36 -5.16 -5.07
CA LEU A 141 4.74 -5.96 -6.14
C LEU A 141 4.74 -5.27 -7.52
N THR A 142 4.62 -3.94 -7.53
CA THR A 142 4.39 -3.14 -8.75
C THR A 142 5.22 -1.86 -8.77
N ARG A 143 6.12 -1.71 -7.80
CA ARG A 143 7.05 -0.58 -7.62
C ARG A 143 8.48 -1.10 -7.70
N ARG A 144 9.40 -0.34 -8.30
CA ARG A 144 10.85 -0.56 -8.22
C ARG A 144 11.36 -0.17 -6.83
N ASP A 145 12.52 -0.69 -6.47
CA ASP A 145 13.14 -0.44 -5.17
C ASP A 145 13.71 0.97 -5.10
N TYR A 146 13.87 1.51 -3.89
CA TYR A 146 14.21 2.92 -3.70
C TYR A 146 15.54 3.33 -4.38
N ALA A 147 16.52 2.43 -4.39
CA ALA A 147 17.83 2.66 -5.01
C ALA A 147 17.81 2.61 -6.55
N GLN A 148 16.74 2.08 -7.15
CA GLN A 148 16.62 1.94 -8.60
C GLN A 148 16.13 3.24 -9.25
N LYS A 149 16.54 3.46 -10.51
CA LYS A 149 16.37 4.74 -11.23
C LYS A 149 14.93 5.23 -11.29
N GLU A 150 13.97 4.33 -11.49
CA GLU A 150 12.54 4.65 -11.61
C GLU A 150 11.90 5.02 -10.26
N GLY A 151 12.53 4.64 -9.15
CA GLY A 151 12.07 4.89 -7.79
C GLY A 151 10.84 4.07 -7.36
N ASN A 152 10.49 4.27 -6.09
CA ASN A 152 9.50 3.49 -5.35
C ASN A 152 8.09 4.10 -5.31
N LEU A 153 7.88 5.29 -5.88
CA LEU A 153 6.62 6.02 -5.76
C LEU A 153 5.59 5.57 -6.81
N MET A 154 5.96 5.65 -8.08
CA MET A 154 5.05 5.42 -9.20
C MET A 154 4.99 3.94 -9.58
N ARG A 155 3.79 3.46 -9.95
CA ARG A 155 3.59 2.13 -10.52
C ARG A 155 4.39 1.97 -11.81
N GLN A 156 5.11 0.85 -11.99
CA GLN A 156 5.73 0.51 -13.27
C GLN A 156 4.89 -0.51 -14.06
N ASP A 157 4.78 -0.28 -15.37
CA ASP A 157 3.97 -1.11 -16.26
C ASP A 157 4.46 -2.54 -16.35
N ASP A 158 5.76 -2.75 -16.53
CA ASP A 158 6.36 -4.08 -16.67
C ASP A 158 6.12 -4.99 -15.44
N LEU A 159 6.09 -4.42 -14.24
CA LEU A 159 5.77 -5.18 -13.02
C LEU A 159 4.30 -5.55 -12.94
N VAL A 160 3.43 -4.63 -13.38
CA VAL A 160 1.99 -4.92 -13.46
C VAL A 160 1.71 -5.96 -14.52
N ASP A 161 2.37 -5.89 -15.68
CA ASP A 161 2.34 -6.92 -16.72
C ASP A 161 2.74 -8.27 -16.14
N GLY A 162 3.88 -8.34 -15.47
CA GLY A 162 4.40 -9.57 -14.86
C GLY A 162 3.45 -10.16 -13.81
N LEU A 163 2.90 -9.31 -12.93
CA LEU A 163 1.96 -9.77 -11.90
C LEU A 163 0.67 -10.30 -12.53
N LEU A 164 0.10 -9.57 -13.49
CA LEU A 164 -1.12 -10.00 -14.18
C LEU A 164 -0.89 -11.25 -15.03
N ALA A 165 0.31 -11.44 -15.57
CA ALA A 165 0.70 -12.65 -16.31
C ALA A 165 0.77 -13.90 -15.42
N ALA A 166 0.84 -13.75 -14.09
CA ALA A 166 0.78 -14.87 -13.16
C ALA A 166 -0.57 -15.62 -13.23
N SER A 167 -1.66 -14.95 -13.66
CA SER A 167 -2.91 -15.61 -14.02
C SER A 167 -2.88 -16.10 -15.46
N THR A 168 -2.70 -17.40 -15.63
CA THR A 168 -2.61 -18.05 -16.94
C THR A 168 -3.96 -18.16 -17.65
N ASP A 169 -5.06 -18.24 -16.90
CA ASP A 169 -6.42 -18.37 -17.44
C ASP A 169 -7.16 -17.03 -17.57
N ARG A 170 -6.60 -15.95 -17.00
CA ARG A 170 -7.20 -14.60 -16.91
C ARG A 170 -8.61 -14.60 -16.31
N ARG A 171 -8.96 -15.60 -15.51
CA ARG A 171 -10.23 -15.67 -14.76
C ARG A 171 -10.02 -15.20 -13.34
N SER A 172 -8.99 -15.73 -12.68
CA SER A 172 -8.62 -15.33 -11.32
C SER A 172 -7.11 -15.33 -11.14
N ILE A 173 -6.66 -14.55 -10.16
CA ILE A 173 -5.30 -14.60 -9.65
C ILE A 173 -5.36 -15.29 -8.29
N THR A 174 -4.66 -16.40 -8.13
CA THR A 174 -4.64 -17.18 -6.89
C THR A 174 -3.52 -16.74 -5.96
N ARG A 175 -3.65 -17.09 -4.68
CA ARG A 175 -2.62 -16.88 -3.67
C ARG A 175 -1.31 -17.57 -4.05
N GLU A 176 -1.39 -18.79 -4.58
CA GLU A 176 -0.25 -19.59 -5.00
C GLU A 176 0.50 -18.91 -6.15
N GLN A 177 -0.22 -18.36 -7.13
CA GLN A 177 0.35 -17.58 -8.24
C GLN A 177 1.04 -16.30 -7.74
N LEU A 178 0.41 -15.56 -6.82
CA LEU A 178 1.01 -14.35 -6.23
C LEU A 178 2.24 -14.68 -5.38
N ALA A 179 2.23 -15.80 -4.66
CA ALA A 179 3.38 -16.26 -3.87
C ALA A 179 4.56 -16.65 -4.78
N ILE A 180 4.30 -17.34 -5.90
CA ILE A 180 5.32 -17.66 -6.91
C ILE A 180 5.89 -16.37 -7.52
N PHE A 181 5.03 -15.44 -7.95
CA PHE A 181 5.46 -14.14 -8.47
C PHE A 181 6.34 -13.39 -7.46
N ARG A 182 5.92 -13.35 -6.19
CA ARG A 182 6.70 -12.68 -5.13
C ARG A 182 8.04 -13.36 -4.90
N ARG A 183 8.10 -14.70 -4.91
CA ARG A 183 9.36 -15.44 -4.78
C ARG A 183 10.34 -15.08 -5.89
N HIS A 184 9.88 -15.07 -7.14
CA HIS A 184 10.71 -14.66 -8.27
C HIS A 184 11.20 -13.22 -8.13
N ARG A 185 10.34 -12.28 -7.71
CA ARG A 185 10.79 -10.90 -7.43
C ARG A 185 11.88 -10.86 -6.36
N ILE A 186 11.77 -11.67 -5.31
CA ILE A 186 12.79 -11.74 -4.25
C ILE A 186 14.11 -12.27 -4.80
N GLU A 187 14.07 -13.34 -5.58
CA GLU A 187 15.26 -13.93 -6.22
C GLU A 187 15.93 -12.93 -7.15
N THR A 188 15.17 -12.30 -8.06
CA THR A 188 15.67 -11.29 -9.00
C THR A 188 16.28 -10.09 -8.28
N GLN A 189 15.62 -9.51 -7.27
CA GLN A 189 16.19 -8.35 -6.57
C GLN A 189 17.44 -8.70 -5.75
N ARG A 190 17.58 -9.93 -5.25
CA ARG A 190 18.82 -10.36 -4.58
C ARG A 190 20.00 -10.44 -5.54
N GLU A 191 19.76 -10.68 -6.81
CA GLU A 191 20.79 -10.76 -7.84
C GLU A 191 21.09 -9.38 -8.45
N GLU A 192 20.06 -8.57 -8.68
CA GLU A 192 20.15 -7.36 -9.50
C GLU A 192 20.22 -6.04 -8.70
N ASN A 193 19.78 -6.02 -7.44
CA ASN A 193 19.77 -4.82 -6.61
C ASN A 193 20.88 -4.89 -5.53
N PRO A 194 22.07 -4.30 -5.78
CA PRO A 194 23.17 -4.33 -4.81
C PRO A 194 22.85 -3.57 -3.51
N ASP A 195 21.89 -2.66 -3.53
CA ASP A 195 21.46 -1.84 -2.39
C ASP A 195 20.19 -2.40 -1.70
N LEU A 196 19.83 -3.65 -1.99
CA LEU A 196 18.61 -4.28 -1.50
C LEU A 196 18.52 -4.28 0.03
N THR A 197 17.40 -3.76 0.55
CA THR A 197 17.00 -3.88 1.94
C THR A 197 15.87 -4.89 2.09
N TYR A 198 16.21 -6.13 2.47
CA TYR A 198 15.21 -7.19 2.63
C TYR A 198 15.48 -8.07 3.85
N GLY A 199 14.59 -7.97 4.85
CA GLY A 199 14.59 -8.79 6.06
C GLY A 199 13.18 -9.23 6.47
N PRO A 200 13.01 -9.78 7.69
CA PRO A 200 11.74 -10.35 8.14
C PRO A 200 10.56 -9.37 8.03
N LEU A 201 10.79 -8.10 8.36
CA LEU A 201 9.77 -7.05 8.29
C LEU A 201 9.27 -6.80 6.86
N GLN A 202 10.18 -6.61 5.89
CA GLN A 202 9.80 -6.39 4.49
C GLN A 202 9.10 -7.62 3.90
N HIS A 203 9.50 -8.81 4.33
CA HIS A 203 8.83 -10.04 3.93
C HIS A 203 7.38 -10.11 4.46
N GLU A 204 7.18 -9.81 5.75
CA GLU A 204 5.84 -9.81 6.35
C GLU A 204 4.93 -8.75 5.73
N LEU A 205 5.46 -7.53 5.48
CA LEU A 205 4.71 -6.47 4.81
C LEU A 205 4.29 -6.91 3.40
N GLY A 206 5.20 -7.46 2.59
CA GLY A 206 4.87 -7.97 1.26
C GLY A 206 3.83 -9.11 1.27
N CYS A 207 3.87 -9.99 2.28
CA CYS A 207 2.82 -11.01 2.47
C CYS A 207 1.47 -10.38 2.83
N GLY A 208 1.49 -9.33 3.65
CA GLY A 208 0.32 -8.55 4.03
C GLY A 208 -0.32 -7.83 2.84
N GLU A 209 0.47 -7.29 1.93
CA GLU A 209 -0.03 -6.64 0.70
C GLU A 209 -0.79 -7.62 -0.20
N ILE A 210 -0.24 -8.82 -0.42
CA ILE A 210 -0.92 -9.90 -1.15
C ILE A 210 -2.22 -10.29 -0.43
N ALA A 211 -2.18 -10.40 0.90
CA ALA A 211 -3.36 -10.70 1.71
C ALA A 211 -4.45 -9.63 1.59
N LEU A 212 -4.08 -8.35 1.52
CA LEU A 212 -5.02 -7.24 1.31
C LEU A 212 -5.65 -7.31 -0.09
N ILE A 213 -4.88 -7.59 -1.14
CA ILE A 213 -5.44 -7.77 -2.50
C ILE A 213 -6.48 -8.90 -2.51
N LEU A 214 -6.10 -10.07 -1.99
CA LEU A 214 -6.97 -11.25 -1.94
C LEU A 214 -8.18 -11.08 -1.02
N GLY A 215 -8.03 -10.35 0.08
CA GLY A 215 -9.11 -10.11 1.05
C GLY A 215 -10.09 -9.05 0.57
N ILE A 216 -9.63 -7.99 -0.09
CA ILE A 216 -10.50 -6.89 -0.54
C ILE A 216 -11.25 -7.27 -1.82
N PHE A 217 -10.56 -7.89 -2.78
CA PHE A 217 -11.14 -8.21 -4.08
C PHE A 217 -11.59 -9.67 -4.22
N GLY A 218 -11.42 -10.49 -3.19
CA GLY A 218 -11.67 -11.92 -3.29
C GLY A 218 -12.07 -12.58 -1.97
N ASP A 219 -11.77 -13.87 -1.91
CA ASP A 219 -12.13 -14.78 -0.80
C ASP A 219 -10.93 -15.15 0.09
N GLY A 220 -9.79 -14.46 -0.07
CA GLY A 220 -8.53 -14.77 0.61
C GLY A 220 -7.75 -15.96 0.02
N LYS A 221 -8.29 -16.65 -0.98
CA LYS A 221 -7.59 -17.70 -1.76
C LYS A 221 -7.34 -17.25 -3.19
N SER A 222 -8.27 -16.51 -3.78
CA SER A 222 -8.16 -15.94 -5.12
C SER A 222 -8.95 -14.64 -5.24
N ALA A 223 -8.61 -13.82 -6.23
CA ALA A 223 -9.38 -12.65 -6.62
C ALA A 223 -9.69 -12.71 -8.13
N PRO A 224 -10.90 -12.30 -8.58
CA PRO A 224 -11.22 -12.21 -10.00
C PRO A 224 -10.22 -11.33 -10.74
N TYR A 225 -9.75 -11.81 -11.90
CA TYR A 225 -8.78 -11.10 -12.72
C TYR A 225 -9.31 -9.73 -13.14
N GLU A 226 -10.61 -9.66 -13.47
CA GLU A 226 -11.31 -8.43 -13.82
C GLU A 226 -11.35 -7.39 -12.69
N TYR A 227 -11.18 -7.80 -11.43
CA TYR A 227 -11.07 -6.85 -10.32
C TYR A 227 -9.63 -6.37 -10.12
N VAL A 228 -8.67 -7.29 -10.18
CA VAL A 228 -7.26 -6.97 -9.93
C VAL A 228 -6.66 -6.14 -11.06
N LYS A 229 -7.06 -6.36 -12.32
CA LYS A 229 -6.52 -5.65 -13.48
C LYS A 229 -6.70 -4.12 -13.42
N PRO A 230 -7.92 -3.55 -13.32
CA PRO A 230 -8.10 -2.10 -13.23
C PRO A 230 -7.55 -1.55 -11.91
N PHE A 231 -7.60 -2.31 -10.82
CA PHE A 231 -6.99 -1.92 -9.55
C PHE A 231 -5.48 -1.69 -9.69
N LEU A 232 -4.77 -2.60 -10.36
CA LEU A 232 -3.33 -2.45 -10.54
C LEU A 232 -2.97 -1.45 -11.66
N ARG A 233 -3.69 -1.46 -12.79
CA ARG A 233 -3.37 -0.64 -13.98
C ARG A 233 -3.76 0.82 -13.83
N GLU A 234 -4.99 1.03 -13.39
CA GLU A 234 -5.66 2.33 -13.41
C GLU A 234 -5.75 2.94 -12.02
N GLU A 235 -5.39 2.16 -10.99
CA GLU A 235 -5.65 2.48 -9.58
C GLU A 235 -7.10 2.91 -9.44
N ARG A 236 -7.99 2.01 -9.88
CA ARG A 236 -9.44 2.19 -9.93
C ARG A 236 -10.11 1.07 -9.17
N LEU A 237 -11.11 1.40 -8.35
CA LEU A 237 -11.97 0.38 -7.74
C LEU A 237 -12.83 -0.28 -8.83
N PRO A 238 -12.90 -1.63 -8.90
CA PRO A 238 -13.56 -2.36 -9.97
C PRO A 238 -15.10 -2.41 -9.85
N VAL A 239 -15.72 -1.28 -9.51
CA VAL A 239 -17.18 -1.18 -9.30
C VAL A 239 -17.94 -1.44 -10.61
N GLN A 240 -17.39 -1.02 -11.76
CA GLN A 240 -17.98 -1.24 -13.08
C GLN A 240 -17.97 -2.72 -13.46
N GLU A 241 -16.96 -3.45 -13.00
CA GLU A 241 -16.80 -4.89 -13.16
C GLU A 241 -17.67 -5.69 -12.17
N GLY A 242 -18.40 -5.01 -11.27
CA GLY A 242 -19.35 -5.62 -10.35
C GLY A 242 -18.81 -5.86 -8.94
N TRP A 243 -17.58 -5.41 -8.64
CA TRP A 243 -17.08 -5.46 -7.28
C TRP A 243 -17.93 -4.61 -6.35
N LYS A 244 -18.24 -5.19 -5.19
CA LYS A 244 -18.93 -4.51 -4.10
C LYS A 244 -18.10 -4.69 -2.85
N LYS A 245 -17.90 -3.60 -2.10
CA LYS A 245 -17.34 -3.71 -0.76
C LYS A 245 -18.20 -4.66 0.09
N ARG A 246 -17.55 -5.42 0.96
CA ARG A 246 -18.22 -6.33 1.88
C ARG A 246 -19.16 -5.53 2.80
N TRP A 247 -20.40 -5.99 2.97
CA TRP A 247 -21.43 -5.23 3.69
C TRP A 247 -21.91 -5.89 5.00
N TRP A 248 -21.94 -7.23 5.10
CA TRP A 248 -22.28 -7.94 6.35
C TRP A 248 -21.08 -8.21 7.26
N TRP A 249 -19.87 -7.93 6.78
CA TRP A 249 -18.62 -7.97 7.53
C TRP A 249 -17.56 -7.12 6.82
N THR A 250 -16.45 -6.87 7.51
CA THR A 250 -15.31 -6.10 6.99
C THR A 250 -14.03 -6.90 7.11
N LEU A 251 -13.06 -6.64 6.23
CA LEU A 251 -11.73 -7.25 6.31
C LEU A 251 -11.04 -6.80 7.60
N GLY A 252 -10.85 -7.75 8.51
CA GLY A 252 -10.26 -7.54 9.83
C GLY A 252 -8.80 -8.00 9.91
N LEU A 253 -8.13 -7.60 10.99
CA LEU A 253 -6.73 -7.96 11.24
C LEU A 253 -6.50 -9.48 11.28
N VAL A 254 -7.41 -10.23 11.89
CA VAL A 254 -7.30 -11.70 12.00
C VAL A 254 -7.34 -12.36 10.62
N GLU A 255 -8.26 -11.93 9.75
CA GLU A 255 -8.40 -12.46 8.41
C GLU A 255 -7.14 -12.16 7.57
N VAL A 256 -6.65 -10.91 7.61
CA VAL A 256 -5.40 -10.53 6.94
C VAL A 256 -4.23 -11.39 7.43
N LYS A 257 -4.09 -11.59 8.75
CA LYS A 257 -3.02 -12.41 9.32
C LYS A 257 -3.09 -13.86 8.84
N ILE A 258 -4.28 -14.47 8.82
CA ILE A 258 -4.47 -15.83 8.32
C ILE A 258 -4.06 -15.95 6.85
N ILE A 259 -4.48 -15.01 6.01
CA ILE A 259 -4.13 -15.03 4.57
C ILE A 259 -2.62 -14.83 4.41
N ALA A 260 -2.03 -13.85 5.10
CA ALA A 260 -0.61 -13.53 5.04
C ALA A 260 0.28 -14.70 5.50
N THR A 261 -0.09 -15.40 6.58
CA THR A 261 0.64 -16.62 7.03
C THR A 261 0.64 -17.70 5.95
N LYS A 262 -0.49 -17.88 5.22
CA LYS A 262 -0.56 -18.84 4.11
C LYS A 262 0.28 -18.38 2.92
N VAL A 263 0.30 -17.09 2.60
CA VAL A 263 1.18 -16.51 1.57
C VAL A 263 2.65 -16.77 1.92
N ASN A 264 3.07 -16.44 3.15
CA ASN A 264 4.42 -16.67 3.65
C ASN A 264 4.84 -18.14 3.48
N SER A 265 3.98 -19.07 3.95
CA SER A 265 4.24 -20.52 3.80
C SER A 265 4.40 -20.95 2.34
N LEU A 266 3.71 -20.32 1.39
CA LEU A 266 3.80 -20.63 -0.05
C LEU A 266 5.01 -19.98 -0.72
N ILE A 267 5.46 -18.82 -0.23
CA ILE A 267 6.72 -18.22 -0.68
C ILE A 267 7.89 -19.14 -0.29
N GLY A 268 7.82 -19.74 0.92
CA GLY A 268 8.70 -20.84 1.32
C GLY A 268 10.17 -20.45 1.54
N MET A 269 10.43 -19.16 1.77
CA MET A 269 11.79 -18.64 1.97
C MET A 269 12.07 -18.42 3.45
N GLN A 270 13.19 -18.96 3.95
CA GLN A 270 13.71 -18.53 5.24
C GLN A 270 14.33 -17.14 5.09
N VAL A 271 13.73 -16.15 5.75
CA VAL A 271 14.27 -14.80 5.81
C VAL A 271 15.14 -14.73 7.07
N LYS A 272 16.46 -14.59 6.87
CA LYS A 272 17.43 -14.44 7.95
C LYS A 272 17.51 -12.98 8.39
#